data_AF-A0A417ZC81-F1
#
_entry.id   AF-A0A417ZC81-F1
#
_cell.length_a   1.000
_cell.length_b   1.000
_cell.length_c   1.000
_cell.angle_alpha   90.00
_cell.angle_beta   90.00
_cell.angle_gamma   90.00
#
_symmetry.space_group_name_H-M   'P 1'
#
loop_
_entity.id
_entity.type
_entity.pdbx_description
1 polymer ?
#
loop_
_entity_poly.entity_id
_entity_poly.type
_entity_poly.pdbx_seq_one_letter_code
_entity_poly.pdbx_strand_id
1 'polypeptide(L)'
;MNGGKQIQVQLNLQDVEEQVLSTDEAQSRLVDLRQTHNINVQLQQAQNLVFFHQHNFQKIQDKYPQLNCVLASDLNTDLKKVSLVDRPPSLNVFEQFVKQNQHLERIELIFHTYYPAYYQLNLTPKVWHRCLKYFLNHKNLTIKNLASVAKYLKLSNLEIKFVLKVFSELNFVKIENGFLIHPEKIPQQQLVDSKTYCQIRDLAAVQTTLIDSHFDEIIKYTNTI
;
A
#
# COMPACT_ATOMS: atom_id res chain seq x y z
N MET A 1 -55.09 15.13 31.29
CA MET A 1 -54.04 15.58 30.36
C MET A 1 -52.69 15.09 30.85
N ASN A 2 -52.06 14.27 30.02
CA ASN A 2 -50.63 13.97 29.83
C ASN A 2 -49.62 14.04 30.99
N GLY A 3 -48.87 12.95 31.10
CA GLY A 3 -47.53 12.92 31.66
C GLY A 3 -46.87 11.56 31.54
N GLY A 4 -46.94 10.92 30.36
CA GLY A 4 -46.28 9.65 30.10
C GLY A 4 -44.77 9.75 30.34
N LYS A 5 -44.27 8.94 31.28
CA LYS A 5 -42.85 8.85 31.61
C LYS A 5 -42.14 8.16 30.45
N GLN A 6 -41.59 8.93 29.51
CA GLN A 6 -40.68 8.42 28.49
C GLN A 6 -39.45 7.87 29.19
N ILE A 7 -39.31 6.55 29.19
CA ILE A 7 -38.05 5.88 29.50
C ILE A 7 -37.13 6.14 28.31
N GLN A 8 -36.25 7.13 28.42
CA GLN A 8 -35.15 7.27 27.47
C GLN A 8 -34.16 6.15 27.76
N VAL A 9 -34.21 5.10 26.96
CA VAL A 9 -33.15 4.09 26.90
C VAL A 9 -31.98 4.74 26.18
N GLN A 10 -31.07 5.31 26.94
CA GLN A 10 -29.79 5.78 26.43
C GLN A 10 -28.93 4.55 26.20
N LEU A 11 -28.94 4.03 24.97
CA LEU A 11 -28.03 2.97 24.56
C LEU A 11 -26.62 3.55 24.59
N ASN A 12 -25.83 3.12 25.58
CA ASN A 12 -24.43 3.48 25.68
C ASN A 12 -23.67 2.70 24.60
N LEU A 13 -23.62 3.26 23.38
CA LEU A 13 -22.93 2.66 22.24
C LEU A 13 -21.42 2.50 22.49
N GLN A 14 -20.86 3.24 23.45
CA GLN A 14 -19.46 3.10 23.87
C GLN A 14 -19.17 1.76 24.57
N ASP A 15 -20.09 1.27 25.42
CA ASP A 15 -19.93 -0.04 26.06
C ASP A 15 -20.05 -1.17 25.03
N VAL A 16 -20.85 -0.97 23.97
CA VAL A 16 -20.98 -1.91 22.85
C VAL A 16 -19.74 -1.86 21.95
N GLU A 17 -19.17 -0.69 21.67
CA GLU A 17 -17.93 -0.57 20.89
C GLU A 17 -16.71 -1.14 21.64
N GLU A 18 -16.62 -0.97 22.97
CA GLU A 18 -15.57 -1.59 23.79
C GLU A 18 -15.78 -3.11 23.99
N GLN A 19 -17.03 -3.60 24.02
CA GLN A 19 -17.36 -5.03 24.09
C GLN A 19 -17.33 -5.74 22.73
N VAL A 20 -17.32 -4.99 21.62
CA VAL A 20 -17.18 -5.49 20.23
C VAL A 20 -15.71 -5.48 19.77
N LEU A 21 -14.73 -5.11 20.63
CA LEU A 21 -13.40 -5.74 20.56
C LEU A 21 -13.63 -7.23 20.73
N SER A 22 -13.81 -7.90 19.60
CA SER A 22 -14.35 -9.23 19.54
C SER A 22 -13.44 -10.17 20.30
N THR A 23 -14.02 -11.21 20.86
CA THR A 23 -13.32 -12.28 21.57
C THR A 23 -12.23 -12.94 20.69
N ASP A 24 -12.24 -12.71 19.37
CA ASP A 24 -11.19 -13.07 18.41
C ASP A 24 -9.95 -12.13 18.45
N GLU A 25 -10.11 -10.81 18.68
CA GLU A 25 -8.99 -9.88 18.84
C GLU A 25 -8.19 -10.17 20.11
N ALA A 26 -8.85 -10.64 21.17
CA ALA A 26 -8.20 -11.05 22.41
C ALA A 26 -7.37 -12.35 22.28
N GLN A 27 -7.59 -13.14 21.22
CA GLN A 27 -6.87 -14.38 20.94
C GLN A 27 -5.90 -14.30 19.75
N SER A 28 -6.03 -13.28 18.90
CA SER A 28 -5.11 -13.08 17.77
C SER A 28 -3.77 -12.49 18.22
N ARG A 29 -2.67 -13.02 17.68
CA ARG A 29 -1.34 -12.39 17.82
C ARG A 29 -1.24 -11.05 17.08
N LEU A 30 -2.18 -10.74 16.20
CA LEU A 30 -2.22 -9.47 15.48
C LEU A 30 -2.98 -8.43 16.28
N VAL A 31 -2.58 -7.17 16.15
CA VAL A 31 -3.23 -6.04 16.82
C VAL A 31 -3.38 -4.91 15.82
N ASP A 32 -4.59 -4.40 15.66
CA ASP A 32 -4.83 -3.29 14.76
C ASP A 32 -4.49 -1.95 15.42
N LEU A 33 -3.50 -1.27 14.86
CA LEU A 33 -3.11 0.08 15.26
C LEU A 33 -3.18 1.07 14.07
N ARG A 34 -3.83 0.68 12.96
CA ARG A 34 -3.86 1.47 11.72
C ARG A 34 -4.63 2.79 11.83
N GLN A 35 -5.61 2.86 12.75
CA GLN A 35 -6.55 4.00 12.88
C GLN A 35 -6.14 5.05 13.94
N THR A 36 -4.98 4.90 14.58
CA THR A 36 -4.58 5.84 15.63
C THR A 36 -4.17 7.19 15.05
N HIS A 37 -4.70 8.27 15.62
CA HIS A 37 -4.55 9.62 15.09
C HIS A 37 -3.15 10.23 15.32
N ASN A 38 -2.33 9.66 16.21
CA ASN A 38 -1.00 10.18 16.52
C ASN A 38 0.09 9.11 16.39
N ILE A 39 0.66 9.03 15.18
CA ILE A 39 1.77 8.12 14.87
C ILE A 39 2.98 8.33 15.79
N ASN A 40 3.29 9.55 16.20
CA ASN A 40 4.46 9.79 17.05
C ASN A 40 4.33 9.12 18.42
N VAL A 41 3.11 9.09 18.97
CA VAL A 41 2.83 8.39 20.24
C VAL A 41 3.00 6.89 20.06
N GLN A 42 2.46 6.31 18.98
CA GLN A 42 2.61 4.88 18.70
C GLN A 42 4.07 4.47 18.54
N LEU A 43 4.85 5.25 17.78
CA LEU A 43 6.27 4.97 17.57
C LEU A 43 7.06 4.98 18.89
N GLN A 44 6.72 5.87 19.82
CA GLN A 44 7.41 5.99 21.12
C GLN A 44 6.98 4.94 22.14
N GLN A 45 5.78 4.38 22.00
CA GLN A 45 5.26 3.31 22.88
C GLN A 45 5.66 1.90 22.40
N ALA A 46 5.99 1.77 21.12
CA ALA A 46 6.44 0.50 20.54
C ALA A 46 7.81 0.10 21.08
N GLN A 47 7.96 -1.21 21.36
CA GLN A 47 9.23 -1.76 21.85
C GLN A 47 10.22 -2.00 20.71
N ASN A 48 9.73 -2.56 19.59
CA ASN A 48 10.55 -2.95 18.44
C ASN A 48 9.84 -2.53 17.16
N LEU A 49 10.37 -1.50 16.51
CA LEU A 49 9.81 -0.92 15.29
C LEU A 49 10.41 -1.64 14.08
N VAL A 50 9.56 -2.31 13.31
CA VAL A 50 9.97 -3.10 12.14
C VAL A 50 9.57 -2.36 10.87
N PHE A 51 10.53 -2.28 9.94
CA PHE A 51 10.37 -1.61 8.66
C PHE A 51 10.68 -2.56 7.49
N PHE A 52 9.81 -2.58 6.50
CA PHE A 52 10.04 -3.24 5.21
C PHE A 52 10.84 -2.37 4.24
N HIS A 53 10.87 -1.04 4.45
CA HIS A 53 11.60 -0.11 3.57
C HIS A 53 12.76 0.60 4.27
N GLN A 54 13.97 0.41 3.73
CA GLN A 54 15.21 1.05 4.18
C GLN A 54 15.10 2.56 4.40
N HIS A 55 14.46 3.26 3.46
CA HIS A 55 14.30 4.70 3.52
C HIS A 55 13.48 5.14 4.75
N ASN A 56 12.42 4.41 5.08
CA ASN A 56 11.57 4.74 6.23
C ASN A 56 12.27 4.41 7.54
N PHE A 57 12.95 3.26 7.59
CA PHE A 57 13.83 2.88 8.69
C PHE A 57 14.84 3.99 9.01
N GLN A 58 15.63 4.43 8.02
CA GLN A 58 16.64 5.48 8.19
C GLN A 58 16.01 6.79 8.67
N LYS A 59 14.92 7.22 8.03
CA LYS A 59 14.23 8.46 8.39
C LYS A 59 13.76 8.49 9.84
N ILE A 60 13.23 7.36 10.35
CA ILE A 60 12.76 7.28 11.74
C ILE A 60 13.94 7.14 12.71
N GLN A 61 14.94 6.31 12.38
CA GLN A 61 16.14 6.13 13.20
C GLN A 61 16.93 7.43 13.37
N ASP A 62 17.10 8.21 12.31
CA ASP A 62 17.80 9.51 12.35
C ASP A 62 17.04 10.53 13.21
N LYS A 63 15.70 10.49 13.16
CA LYS A 63 14.84 11.42 13.90
C LYS A 63 14.71 11.04 15.39
N TYR A 64 14.72 9.74 15.69
CA TYR A 64 14.53 9.21 17.03
C TYR A 64 15.55 8.10 17.34
N PRO A 65 16.84 8.45 17.57
CA PRO A 65 17.92 7.47 17.73
C PRO A 65 17.75 6.49 18.90
N GLN A 66 16.93 6.86 19.89
CA GLN A 66 16.63 6.05 21.06
C GLN A 66 15.62 4.93 20.81
N LEU A 67 14.87 4.97 19.71
CA LEU A 67 13.90 3.93 19.38
C LEU A 67 14.62 2.72 18.80
N ASN A 68 14.17 1.53 19.16
CA ASN A 68 14.71 0.31 18.59
C ASN A 68 14.06 0.06 17.22
N CYS A 69 14.74 0.47 16.15
CA CYS A 69 14.30 0.22 14.78
C CYS A 69 15.09 -0.96 14.18
N VAL A 70 14.41 -1.78 13.39
CA VAL A 70 15.02 -2.92 12.69
C VAL A 70 14.36 -3.11 11.32
N LEU A 71 15.14 -3.58 10.36
CA LEU A 71 14.59 -4.00 9.06
C LEU A 71 13.92 -5.36 9.22
N ALA A 72 12.82 -5.57 8.51
CA ALA A 72 12.11 -6.85 8.52
C ALA A 72 13.00 -8.04 8.08
N SER A 73 14.01 -7.78 7.24
CA SER A 73 15.00 -8.77 6.82
C SER A 73 15.99 -9.19 7.91
N ASP A 74 16.14 -8.35 8.94
CA ASP A 74 17.19 -8.45 9.96
C ASP A 74 16.60 -8.72 11.35
N LEU A 75 15.33 -9.14 11.41
CA LEU A 75 14.61 -9.34 12.66
C LEU A 75 15.24 -10.47 13.48
N ASN A 76 15.58 -10.18 14.74
CA ASN A 76 16.10 -11.19 15.67
C ASN A 76 14.96 -12.10 16.16
N THR A 77 15.22 -13.41 16.24
CA THR A 77 14.28 -14.46 16.69
C THR A 77 13.95 -14.41 18.19
N ASP A 78 14.68 -13.62 18.98
CA ASP A 78 14.44 -13.50 20.43
C ASP A 78 13.33 -12.50 20.78
N LEU A 79 12.87 -11.71 19.81
CA LEU A 79 11.80 -10.74 20.03
C LEU A 79 10.46 -11.45 20.22
N LYS A 80 9.62 -10.92 21.10
CA LYS A 80 8.25 -11.43 21.33
C LYS A 80 7.16 -10.52 20.80
N LYS A 81 7.45 -9.23 20.70
CA LYS A 81 6.49 -8.19 20.30
C LYS A 81 7.13 -7.24 19.33
N VAL A 82 6.46 -6.96 18.22
CA VAL A 82 6.94 -6.03 17.18
C VAL A 82 5.80 -5.16 16.68
N SER A 83 6.14 -3.99 16.17
CA SER A 83 5.20 -3.08 15.52
C SER A 83 5.65 -2.82 14.09
N LEU A 84 4.82 -3.22 13.12
CA LEU A 84 5.06 -3.04 11.69
C LEU A 84 4.72 -1.61 11.29
N VAL A 85 5.75 -0.79 11.12
CA VAL A 85 5.59 0.66 10.96
C VAL A 85 5.14 1.02 9.56
N ASP A 86 5.79 0.47 8.55
CA ASP A 86 5.45 0.72 7.16
C ASP A 86 4.86 -0.51 6.48
N ARG A 87 4.27 -0.27 5.32
CA ARG A 87 3.58 -1.32 4.56
C ARG A 87 4.61 -2.23 3.90
N PRO A 88 4.36 -3.54 3.82
CA PRO A 88 5.18 -4.44 3.03
C PRO A 88 5.07 -4.09 1.53
N PRO A 89 6.11 -4.34 0.73
CA PRO A 89 6.10 -4.03 -0.71
C PRO A 89 5.15 -4.91 -1.52
N SER A 90 4.74 -6.06 -0.98
CA SER A 90 3.76 -6.97 -1.58
C SER A 90 3.13 -7.84 -0.50
N LEU A 91 1.98 -8.45 -0.82
CA LEU A 91 1.34 -9.43 0.05
C LEU A 91 2.22 -10.64 0.32
N ASN A 92 2.96 -11.13 -0.68
CA ASN A 92 3.91 -12.22 -0.49
C ASN A 92 4.99 -11.87 0.55
N VAL A 93 5.51 -10.63 0.57
CA VAL A 93 6.49 -10.23 1.60
C VAL A 93 5.87 -10.23 3.00
N PHE A 94 4.63 -9.76 3.13
CA PHE A 94 3.89 -9.86 4.39
C PHE A 94 3.69 -11.31 4.83
N GLU A 95 3.27 -12.18 3.92
CA GLU A 95 3.06 -13.60 4.21
C GLU A 95 4.34 -14.27 4.68
N GLN A 96 5.45 -14.05 3.97
CA GLN A 96 6.74 -14.61 4.36
C GLN A 96 7.15 -14.11 5.75
N PHE A 97 6.96 -12.81 6.03
CA PHE A 97 7.23 -12.26 7.34
C PHE A 97 6.41 -12.96 8.43
N VAL A 98 5.11 -13.14 8.22
CA VAL A 98 4.20 -13.80 9.19
C VAL A 98 4.56 -15.28 9.37
N LYS A 99 4.93 -15.99 8.31
CA LYS A 99 5.34 -17.41 8.33
C LYS A 99 6.69 -17.63 9.01
N GLN A 100 7.65 -16.73 8.79
CA GLN A 100 8.99 -16.85 9.36
C GLN A 100 9.02 -16.48 10.85
N ASN A 101 8.12 -15.58 11.27
CA ASN A 101 8.13 -15.03 12.62
C ASN A 101 7.00 -15.57 13.50
N GLN A 102 6.76 -16.89 13.44
CA GLN A 102 5.72 -17.56 14.23
C GLN A 102 5.97 -17.53 15.74
N HIS A 103 7.21 -17.28 16.15
CA HIS A 103 7.63 -17.14 17.55
C HIS A 103 7.16 -15.83 18.21
N LEU A 104 6.70 -14.85 17.41
CA LEU A 104 6.17 -13.59 17.90
C LEU A 104 4.81 -13.80 18.57
N GLU A 105 4.69 -13.32 19.79
CA GLU A 105 3.46 -13.33 20.58
C GLU A 105 2.53 -12.17 20.19
N ARG A 106 3.10 -11.06 19.67
CA ARG A 106 2.34 -9.87 19.27
C ARG A 106 2.95 -9.18 18.05
N ILE A 107 2.12 -8.91 17.04
CA ILE A 107 2.46 -8.14 15.83
C ILE A 107 1.45 -7.00 15.71
N GLU A 108 1.92 -5.78 15.94
CA GLU A 108 1.09 -4.58 15.87
C GLU A 108 1.15 -3.99 14.47
N LEU A 109 -0.02 -3.76 13.86
CA LEU A 109 -0.14 -3.27 12.50
C LEU A 109 -0.33 -1.76 12.53
N ILE A 110 0.74 -0.99 12.31
CA ILE A 110 0.66 0.47 12.22
C ILE A 110 0.48 0.89 10.75
N PHE A 111 1.32 0.37 9.85
CA PHE A 111 1.26 0.60 8.41
C PHE A 111 1.13 2.07 7.97
N HIS A 112 1.80 2.96 8.72
CA HIS A 112 1.87 4.38 8.45
C HIS A 112 2.88 4.66 7.34
N THR A 113 2.42 4.65 6.10
CA THR A 113 3.25 4.99 4.93
C THR A 113 2.50 5.96 4.04
N TYR A 114 3.17 7.06 3.67
CA TYR A 114 2.67 7.97 2.66
C TYR A 114 3.14 7.49 1.28
N TYR A 115 2.30 6.74 0.59
CA TYR A 115 2.48 6.54 -0.85
C TYR A 115 1.83 7.71 -1.59
N PRO A 116 2.45 8.20 -2.68
CA PRO A 116 1.68 8.95 -3.66
C PRO A 116 0.49 8.11 -4.11
N ALA A 117 -0.56 8.73 -4.65
CA ALA A 117 -1.80 8.09 -5.10
C ALA A 117 -1.66 7.04 -6.22
N TYR A 118 -0.49 6.40 -6.38
CA TYR A 118 -0.21 5.32 -7.32
C TYR A 118 -1.07 4.07 -7.07
N TYR A 119 -1.51 3.82 -5.84
CA TYR A 119 -2.46 2.73 -5.56
C TYR A 119 -3.89 3.07 -6.02
N GLN A 120 -4.17 4.34 -6.34
CA GLN A 120 -5.47 4.83 -6.82
C GLN A 120 -5.53 4.98 -8.35
N LEU A 121 -4.49 4.56 -9.08
CA LEU A 121 -4.49 4.65 -10.54
C LEU A 121 -5.62 3.80 -11.13
N ASN A 122 -6.45 4.39 -11.98
CA ASN A 122 -7.62 3.70 -12.55
C ASN A 122 -7.39 3.37 -14.03
N LEU A 123 -6.48 2.42 -14.28
CA LEU A 123 -6.07 2.03 -15.63
C LEU A 123 -6.68 0.69 -16.04
N THR A 124 -7.91 0.74 -16.55
CA THR A 124 -8.60 -0.44 -17.09
C THR A 124 -7.91 -0.97 -18.37
N PRO A 125 -8.14 -2.24 -18.76
CA PRO A 125 -7.59 -2.78 -20.01
C PRO A 125 -7.92 -1.93 -21.25
N LYS A 126 -9.13 -1.34 -21.30
CA LYS A 126 -9.53 -0.41 -22.37
C LYS A 126 -8.68 0.86 -22.40
N VAL A 127 -8.32 1.38 -21.23
CA VAL A 127 -7.45 2.57 -21.11
C VAL A 127 -6.05 2.25 -21.60
N TRP A 128 -5.46 1.12 -21.21
CA TRP A 128 -4.16 0.67 -21.70
C TRP A 128 -4.11 0.56 -23.22
N HIS A 129 -5.11 -0.12 -23.81
CA HIS A 129 -5.21 -0.27 -25.26
C HIS A 129 -5.32 1.09 -25.98
N ARG A 130 -6.15 2.00 -25.45
CA ARG A 130 -6.30 3.36 -26.00
C ARG A 130 -4.99 4.14 -25.94
N CYS A 131 -4.25 4.05 -24.84
CA CYS A 131 -2.94 4.70 -24.71
C CYS A 131 -1.95 4.14 -25.71
N LEU A 132 -1.85 2.81 -25.83
CA LEU A 132 -0.93 2.16 -26.77
C LEU A 132 -1.23 2.61 -28.21
N LYS A 133 -2.49 2.54 -28.63
CA LYS A 133 -2.93 3.02 -29.95
C LYS A 133 -2.58 4.50 -30.16
N TYR A 134 -2.77 5.34 -29.14
CA TYR A 134 -2.45 6.76 -29.24
C TYR A 134 -0.96 6.98 -29.47
N PHE A 135 -0.10 6.41 -28.61
CA PHE A 135 1.34 6.59 -28.71
C PHE A 135 1.88 6.06 -30.05
N LEU A 136 1.44 4.88 -30.51
CA LEU A 136 1.90 4.30 -31.78
C LEU A 136 1.52 5.14 -33.02
N ASN A 137 0.39 5.85 -32.99
CA ASN A 137 -0.10 6.64 -34.12
C ASN A 137 0.48 8.07 -34.16
N HIS A 138 1.19 8.53 -33.12
CA HIS A 138 1.71 9.89 -33.02
C HIS A 138 3.23 9.88 -32.86
N LYS A 139 3.95 10.00 -33.99
CA LYS A 139 5.41 9.82 -34.09
C LYS A 139 6.27 11.01 -33.61
N ASN A 140 5.66 12.17 -33.37
CA ASN A 140 6.38 13.41 -33.02
C ASN A 140 6.07 13.89 -31.60
N LEU A 141 5.85 12.95 -30.68
CA LEU A 141 5.57 13.29 -29.29
C LEU A 141 6.88 13.55 -28.52
N THR A 142 6.83 14.56 -27.66
CA THR A 142 7.88 14.86 -26.69
C THR A 142 7.33 14.80 -25.28
N ILE A 143 8.22 14.75 -24.28
CA ILE A 143 7.83 14.83 -22.86
C ILE A 143 6.99 16.08 -22.57
N LYS A 144 7.28 17.20 -23.27
CA LYS A 144 6.53 18.46 -23.12
C LYS A 144 5.06 18.33 -23.55
N ASN A 145 4.73 17.37 -24.41
CA ASN A 145 3.36 17.15 -24.85
C ASN A 145 2.53 16.30 -23.88
N LEU A 146 3.14 15.68 -22.86
CA LEU A 146 2.45 14.70 -22.01
C LEU A 146 1.22 15.26 -21.28
N ALA A 147 1.25 16.53 -20.87
CA ALA A 147 0.08 17.16 -20.24
C ALA A 147 -1.12 17.25 -21.21
N SER A 148 -0.87 17.60 -22.47
CA SER A 148 -1.89 17.64 -23.52
C SER A 148 -2.38 16.24 -23.88
N VAL A 149 -1.47 15.26 -23.92
CA VAL A 149 -1.81 13.85 -24.16
C VAL A 149 -2.67 13.29 -23.03
N ALA A 150 -2.31 13.55 -21.77
CA ALA A 150 -3.10 13.20 -20.59
C ALA A 150 -4.53 13.76 -20.69
N LYS A 151 -4.66 15.06 -21.00
CA LYS A 151 -5.96 15.71 -21.18
C LYS A 151 -6.79 15.02 -22.28
N TYR A 152 -6.19 14.74 -23.43
CA TYR A 152 -6.86 14.05 -24.54
C TYR A 152 -7.33 12.63 -24.15
N LEU A 153 -6.47 11.87 -23.47
CA LEU A 153 -6.76 10.51 -23.02
C LEU A 153 -7.61 10.45 -21.75
N LYS A 154 -7.99 11.61 -21.17
CA LYS A 154 -8.72 11.72 -19.90
C LYS A 154 -7.98 10.99 -18.76
N LEU A 155 -6.68 11.24 -18.66
CA LEU A 155 -5.79 10.73 -17.63
C LEU A 155 -5.26 11.88 -16.78
N SER A 156 -4.96 11.60 -15.52
CA SER A 156 -4.17 12.47 -14.67
C SER A 156 -2.71 12.53 -15.16
N ASN A 157 -1.99 13.56 -14.69
CA ASN A 157 -0.55 13.67 -14.93
C ASN A 157 0.25 12.49 -14.35
N LEU A 158 -0.25 11.89 -13.27
CA LEU A 158 0.39 10.71 -12.66
C LEU A 158 0.21 9.48 -13.55
N GLU A 159 -1.02 9.25 -14.00
CA GLU A 159 -1.38 8.11 -14.86
C GLU A 159 -0.61 8.11 -16.17
N ILE A 160 -0.51 9.26 -16.86
CA ILE A 160 0.20 9.29 -18.15
C ILE A 160 1.70 9.01 -17.98
N LYS A 161 2.31 9.49 -16.89
CA LYS A 161 3.73 9.24 -16.59
C LYS A 161 3.95 7.77 -16.27
N PHE A 162 3.04 7.18 -15.50
CA PHE A 162 3.08 5.75 -15.19
C PHE A 162 2.91 4.89 -16.45
N VAL A 163 1.92 5.18 -17.30
CA VAL A 163 1.72 4.48 -18.57
C VAL A 163 2.98 4.58 -19.44
N LEU A 164 3.57 5.78 -19.55
CA LEU A 164 4.78 5.99 -20.34
C LEU A 164 5.97 5.19 -19.79
N LYS A 165 6.13 5.14 -18.47
CA LYS A 165 7.17 4.34 -17.81
C LYS A 165 7.00 2.85 -18.10
N VAL A 166 5.79 2.32 -17.97
CA VAL A 166 5.47 0.93 -18.30
C VAL A 166 5.75 0.64 -19.78
N PHE A 167 5.28 1.49 -20.69
CA PHE A 167 5.52 1.30 -22.13
C PHE A 167 7.00 1.40 -22.50
N SER A 168 7.77 2.21 -21.78
CA SER A 168 9.22 2.27 -21.96
C SER A 168 9.92 0.99 -21.52
N GLU A 169 9.49 0.37 -20.41
CA GLU A 169 10.03 -0.91 -19.95
C GLU A 169 9.69 -2.06 -20.91
N LEU A 170 8.49 -2.01 -21.50
CA LEU A 170 8.03 -2.98 -22.49
C LEU A 170 8.54 -2.73 -23.92
N ASN A 171 9.41 -1.72 -24.09
CA ASN A 171 9.94 -1.28 -25.38
C ASN A 171 8.85 -0.92 -26.43
N PHE A 172 7.65 -0.52 -26.00
CA PHE A 172 6.62 0.01 -26.91
C PHE A 172 6.94 1.43 -27.36
N VAL A 173 7.69 2.17 -26.52
CA VAL A 173 8.26 3.48 -26.80
C VAL A 173 9.63 3.57 -26.15
N LYS A 174 10.51 4.43 -26.65
CA LYS A 174 11.76 4.82 -25.99
C LYS A 174 11.76 6.33 -25.79
N ILE A 175 12.40 6.81 -24.73
CA ILE A 175 12.57 8.25 -24.50
C ILE A 175 14.03 8.59 -24.75
N GLU A 176 14.29 9.35 -25.82
CA GLU A 176 15.64 9.77 -26.20
C GLU A 176 15.65 11.29 -26.37
N ASN A 177 16.50 11.99 -25.61
CA ASN A 177 16.61 13.46 -25.62
C ASN A 177 15.25 14.19 -25.49
N GLY A 178 14.31 13.61 -24.75
CA GLY A 178 12.98 14.18 -24.55
C GLY A 178 11.96 13.88 -25.66
N PHE A 179 12.36 13.14 -26.70
CA PHE A 179 11.48 12.63 -27.76
C PHE A 179 11.04 11.21 -27.47
N LEU A 180 9.79 10.89 -27.82
CA LEU A 180 9.28 9.53 -27.79
C LEU A 180 9.55 8.89 -29.15
N ILE A 181 10.40 7.87 -29.15
CA ILE A 181 10.81 7.10 -30.32
C ILE A 181 10.09 5.75 -30.32
N HIS A 182 9.60 5.34 -31.48
CA HIS A 182 8.98 4.03 -31.67
C HIS A 182 10.01 3.01 -32.17
N PRO A 183 9.98 1.76 -31.69
CA PRO A 183 10.79 0.72 -32.28
C PRO A 183 10.32 0.43 -33.72
N GLU A 184 11.23 -0.05 -34.58
CA GLU A 184 10.90 -0.48 -35.94
C GLU A 184 9.90 -1.65 -35.95
N LYS A 185 9.95 -2.50 -34.93
CA LYS A 185 9.02 -3.61 -34.70
C LYS A 185 8.52 -3.55 -33.26
N ILE A 186 7.20 -3.60 -33.09
CA ILE A 186 6.58 -3.62 -31.77
C ILE A 186 6.78 -5.03 -31.18
N PRO A 187 7.41 -5.16 -30.00
CA PRO A 187 7.61 -6.46 -29.37
C PRO A 187 6.28 -7.01 -28.86
N GLN A 188 6.16 -8.34 -28.82
CA GLN A 188 5.04 -9.01 -28.17
C GLN A 188 5.34 -9.16 -26.67
N GLN A 189 5.06 -8.10 -25.90
CA GLN A 189 5.20 -8.11 -24.44
C GLN A 189 3.86 -7.92 -23.75
N GLN A 190 3.74 -8.41 -22.53
CA GLN A 190 2.59 -8.26 -21.67
C GLN A 190 2.86 -7.23 -20.58
N LEU A 191 1.80 -6.66 -19.99
CA LEU A 191 1.95 -5.68 -18.90
C LEU A 191 2.72 -6.24 -17.70
N VAL A 192 2.55 -7.54 -17.41
CA VAL A 192 3.25 -8.23 -16.32
C VAL A 192 4.76 -8.35 -16.52
N ASP A 193 5.26 -8.11 -17.73
CA ASP A 193 6.70 -8.06 -18.01
C ASP A 193 7.32 -6.73 -17.54
N SER A 194 6.50 -5.72 -17.23
CA SER A 194 6.96 -4.44 -16.67
C SER A 194 7.07 -4.53 -15.16
N LYS A 195 8.27 -4.24 -14.65
CA LYS A 195 8.53 -4.12 -13.21
C LYS A 195 7.65 -3.04 -12.58
N THR A 196 7.53 -1.88 -13.22
CA THR A 196 6.71 -0.78 -12.72
C THR A 196 5.24 -1.16 -12.62
N TYR A 197 4.71 -1.88 -13.62
CA TYR A 197 3.34 -2.37 -13.59
C TYR A 197 3.11 -3.35 -12.44
N CYS A 198 3.99 -4.36 -12.29
CA CYS A 198 3.90 -5.34 -11.22
C CYS A 198 4.00 -4.69 -9.83
N GLN A 199 4.91 -3.73 -9.64
CA GLN A 199 5.04 -3.00 -8.38
C GLN A 199 3.76 -2.27 -7.99
N ILE A 200 3.12 -1.56 -8.92
CA ILE A 200 1.86 -0.86 -8.62
C ILE A 200 0.72 -1.84 -8.35
N ARG A 201 0.65 -2.95 -9.08
CA ARG A 201 -0.32 -4.02 -8.80
C ARG A 201 -0.14 -4.58 -7.40
N ASP A 202 1.10 -4.84 -6.98
CA ASP A 202 1.40 -5.39 -5.66
C ASP A 202 1.09 -4.38 -4.54
N LEU A 203 1.39 -3.09 -4.75
CA LEU A 203 1.01 -2.02 -3.82
C LEU A 203 -0.52 -1.86 -3.70
N ALA A 204 -1.25 -1.98 -4.81
CA ALA A 204 -2.72 -1.94 -4.78
C ALA A 204 -3.29 -3.14 -4.01
N ALA A 205 -2.73 -4.34 -4.19
CA ALA A 205 -3.13 -5.51 -3.43
C ALA A 205 -2.87 -5.34 -1.92
N VAL A 206 -1.69 -4.81 -1.54
CA VAL A 206 -1.38 -4.47 -0.14
C VAL A 206 -2.36 -3.44 0.40
N GLN A 207 -2.67 -2.38 -0.36
CA GLN A 207 -3.63 -1.36 0.05
C GLN A 207 -5.00 -1.98 0.33
N THR A 208 -5.56 -2.74 -0.62
CA THR A 208 -6.89 -3.33 -0.47
C THR A 208 -6.95 -4.36 0.66
N THR A 209 -5.94 -5.23 0.79
CA THR A 209 -5.99 -6.36 1.72
C THR A 209 -5.51 -6.03 3.13
N LEU A 210 -4.53 -5.13 3.31
CA LEU A 210 -3.94 -4.84 4.62
C LEU A 210 -4.33 -3.47 5.19
N ILE A 211 -4.78 -2.53 4.35
CA ILE A 211 -5.00 -1.14 4.77
C ILE A 211 -6.48 -0.79 4.76
N ASP A 212 -7.16 -1.01 3.65
CA ASP A 212 -8.57 -0.61 3.48
C ASP A 212 -9.55 -1.65 4.06
N SER A 213 -9.07 -2.87 4.29
CA SER A 213 -9.85 -3.98 4.83
C SER A 213 -10.18 -3.81 6.32
N HIS A 214 -11.30 -4.40 6.73
CA HIS A 214 -11.59 -4.55 8.16
C HIS A 214 -10.58 -5.49 8.81
N PHE A 215 -10.31 -5.29 10.11
CA PHE A 215 -9.31 -6.07 10.81
C PHE A 215 -9.60 -7.58 10.80
N ASP A 216 -10.88 -7.98 10.95
CA ASP A 216 -11.31 -9.38 10.84
C ASP A 216 -10.91 -10.03 9.51
N GLU A 217 -10.87 -9.27 8.42
CA GLU A 217 -10.44 -9.77 7.11
C GLU A 217 -8.94 -10.05 7.09
N ILE A 218 -8.14 -9.24 7.79
CA ILE A 218 -6.70 -9.47 7.96
C ILE A 218 -6.45 -10.70 8.83
N ILE A 219 -7.21 -10.87 9.92
CA ILE A 219 -7.13 -12.08 10.75
C ILE A 219 -7.46 -13.31 9.89
N LYS A 220 -8.56 -13.29 9.14
CA LYS A 220 -8.93 -14.39 8.24
C LYS A 220 -7.84 -14.66 7.20
N TYR A 221 -7.34 -13.62 6.56
CA TYR A 221 -6.25 -13.73 5.59
C TYR A 221 -5.01 -14.39 6.19
N THR A 222 -4.58 -13.93 7.38
CA THR A 222 -3.40 -14.48 8.05
C THR A 222 -3.57 -15.89 8.59
N ASN A 223 -4.80 -16.35 8.80
CA ASN A 223 -5.11 -17.74 9.15
C ASN A 223 -5.06 -18.69 7.93
N THR A 224 -5.06 -18.17 6.70
CA THR A 224 -4.98 -18.99 5.47
C THR A 224 -3.56 -19.26 4.97
N ILE A 225 -2.57 -18.62 5.58
CA ILE A 225 -1.17 -18.61 5.12
C ILE A 225 -0.26 -19.39 6.06
#